data_AF-V5HH24-F1
#
_entry.id   AF-V5HH24-F1
#
_cell.length_a   1.000
_cell.length_b   1.000
_cell.length_c   1.000
_cell.angle_alpha   90.00
_cell.angle_beta   90.00
_cell.angle_gamma   90.00
#
_symmetry.space_group_name_H-M   'P 1'
#
loop_
_entity.id
_entity.type
_entity.pdbx_description
1 polymer ?
#
loop_
_entity_poly.entity_id
_entity_poly.type
_entity_poly.pdbx_seq_one_letter_code
_entity_poly.pdbx_strand_id
1 'polypeptide(L)'
;VRTGSAITPHLLKKWETQAKLRQDPKFIPKPPECNFCREKTPPNIDHLLWDCKHFRREREDAHATIDPEDKPENLNEWIKPTGDSGRRLQLLRSVIFYLEKTGLSKTF
;
A
#
# COMPACT_ATOMS: atom_id res chain seq x y z
N VAL A 1 -14.82 -30.59 0.79
CA VAL A 1 -14.44 -29.54 -0.18
C VAL A 1 -12.94 -29.32 -0.05
N ARG A 2 -12.14 -29.68 -1.07
CA ARG A 2 -10.69 -29.34 -1.09
C ARG A 2 -10.58 -27.88 -1.51
N THR A 3 -10.34 -26.99 -0.55
CA THR A 3 -9.97 -25.60 -0.82
C THR A 3 -8.60 -25.59 -1.49
N GLY A 4 -8.56 -25.45 -2.81
CA GLY A 4 -7.32 -25.16 -3.52
C GLY A 4 -6.85 -23.77 -3.10
N SER A 5 -5.66 -23.67 -2.51
CA SER A 5 -5.05 -22.38 -2.19
C SER A 5 -4.94 -21.55 -3.47
N ALA A 6 -5.44 -20.31 -3.43
CA ALA A 6 -5.33 -19.39 -4.56
C ALA A 6 -3.84 -19.14 -4.87
N ILE A 7 -3.42 -19.47 -6.10
CA ILE A 7 -2.10 -19.11 -6.58
C ILE A 7 -2.13 -17.62 -6.90
N THR A 8 -1.46 -16.82 -6.08
CA THR A 8 -1.34 -15.37 -6.31
C THR A 8 -0.15 -15.07 -7.22
N PRO A 9 -0.16 -13.96 -7.99
CA PRO A 9 1.00 -13.53 -8.77
C PRO A 9 2.28 -13.39 -7.94
N HIS A 10 2.14 -13.01 -6.66
CA HIS A 10 3.26 -12.94 -5.72
C HIS A 10 3.87 -14.32 -5.44
N LEU A 11 3.05 -15.36 -5.25
CA LEU A 11 3.52 -16.73 -5.04
C LEU A 11 4.25 -17.27 -6.28
N LEU A 12 3.73 -17.00 -7.48
CA LEU A 12 4.39 -17.36 -8.74
C LEU A 12 5.77 -16.72 -8.86
N LYS A 13 5.87 -15.40 -8.66
CA LYS A 13 7.14 -14.66 -8.71
C LYS A 13 8.16 -15.18 -7.69
N LYS A 14 7.69 -15.56 -6.50
CA LYS A 14 8.54 -16.16 -5.45
C LYS A 14 9.10 -17.52 -5.88
N TRP A 15 8.27 -18.38 -6.47
CA TRP A 15 8.72 -19.68 -6.97
C TRP A 15 9.70 -19.56 -8.14
N GLU A 16 9.45 -18.66 -9.09
CA GLU A 16 10.38 -18.38 -10.20
C GLU A 16 11.73 -17.89 -9.69
N THR A 17 11.73 -17.00 -8.69
CA THR A 17 12.94 -16.50 -8.06
C THR A 17 13.72 -17.63 -7.37
N GLN A 18 13.01 -18.51 -6.65
CA GLN A 18 13.62 -19.69 -6.04
C GLN A 18 14.19 -20.66 -7.08
N ALA A 19 13.51 -20.86 -8.21
CA ALA A 19 14.01 -21.69 -9.30
C ALA A 19 15.30 -21.12 -9.89
N LYS A 20 15.37 -19.79 -10.11
CA LYS A 20 16.58 -19.11 -10.59
C LYS A 20 17.74 -19.17 -9.61
N LEU A 21 17.48 -18.99 -8.31
CA LEU A 21 18.50 -19.13 -7.25
C LEU A 21 19.07 -20.55 -7.16
N ARG A 22 18.26 -21.58 -7.45
CA ARG A 22 18.75 -22.97 -7.52
C ARG A 22 19.65 -23.22 -8.73
N GLN A 23 19.42 -22.52 -9.84
CA GLN A 23 20.22 -22.64 -11.07
C GLN A 23 21.51 -21.80 -11.02
N ASP A 24 21.42 -20.60 -10.44
CA ASP A 24 22.54 -19.67 -10.26
C ASP A 24 22.52 -19.10 -8.83
N PRO A 25 23.38 -19.60 -7.92
CA PRO A 25 23.50 -19.10 -6.56
C PRO A 25 23.94 -17.62 -6.46
N LYS A 26 24.49 -17.04 -7.53
CA LYS A 26 24.88 -15.63 -7.61
C LYS A 26 23.77 -14.75 -8.20
N PHE A 27 22.61 -15.33 -8.55
CA PHE A 27 21.47 -14.57 -9.05
C PHE A 27 20.96 -13.58 -7.99
N ILE A 28 21.06 -12.29 -8.29
CA ILE A 28 20.48 -11.23 -7.46
C ILE A 28 19.09 -10.91 -8.02
N PRO A 29 17.99 -11.24 -7.32
CA PRO A 29 16.66 -10.88 -7.78
C PRO A 29 16.54 -9.36 -7.88
N LYS A 30 15.89 -8.87 -8.95
CA LYS A 30 15.56 -7.45 -9.06
C LYS A 30 14.77 -7.02 -7.82
N PRO A 31 15.12 -5.88 -7.19
CA PRO A 31 14.35 -5.39 -6.06
C PRO A 31 12.88 -5.25 -6.47
N PRO A 32 11.94 -5.53 -5.57
CA PRO A 32 10.53 -5.31 -5.85
C PRO A 32 10.34 -3.83 -6.19
N GLU A 33 9.74 -3.57 -7.34
CA GLU A 33 9.46 -2.23 -7.84
C GLU A 33 7.96 -1.95 -7.68
N CYS A 34 7.64 -0.72 -7.31
CA CYS A 34 6.25 -0.27 -7.29
C CYS A 34 5.78 -0.02 -8.72
N ASN A 35 4.69 -0.65 -9.12
CA ASN A 35 4.15 -0.53 -10.47
C ASN A 35 3.68 0.90 -10.82
N PHE A 36 3.41 1.72 -9.81
CA PHE A 36 2.90 3.08 -9.97
C PHE A 36 4.02 4.12 -10.08
N CYS A 37 4.89 4.21 -9.06
CA CYS A 37 5.97 5.19 -9.06
C CYS A 37 7.25 4.71 -9.75
N ARG A 38 7.36 3.41 -10.08
CA ARG A 38 8.53 2.76 -10.70
C ARG A 38 9.84 2.93 -9.92
N GLU A 39 9.74 3.26 -8.64
CA GLU A 39 10.87 3.24 -7.73
C GLU A 39 11.19 1.80 -7.32
N LYS A 40 12.46 1.56 -6.95
CA LYS A 40 12.96 0.27 -6.46
C LYS A 40 12.51 0.00 -5.01
N THR A 41 11.23 0.22 -4.75
CA THR A 41 10.58 0.11 -3.45
C THR A 41 9.48 -0.93 -3.55
N PRO A 42 9.39 -1.88 -2.60
CA PRO A 42 8.29 -2.82 -2.58
C PRO A 42 6.95 -2.07 -2.48
N PRO A 43 5.93 -2.46 -3.27
CA PRO A 43 4.58 -1.91 -3.15
C PRO A 43 3.86 -2.50 -1.93
N ASN A 44 4.36 -2.21 -0.73
CA ASN A 44 3.69 -2.53 0.53
C ASN A 44 2.64 -1.44 0.88
N ILE A 45 1.83 -1.71 1.91
CA ILE A 45 0.78 -0.78 2.35
C ILE A 45 1.38 0.59 2.70
N ASP A 46 2.51 0.59 3.41
CA ASP A 46 3.19 1.82 3.82
C ASP A 46 3.58 2.68 2.61
N HIS A 47 4.22 2.06 1.63
CA HIS A 47 4.57 2.73 0.40
C HIS A 47 3.33 3.22 -0.33
N LEU A 48 2.34 2.35 -0.61
CA LEU A 48 1.20 2.72 -1.44
C LEU A 48 0.39 3.86 -0.82
N LEU A 49 0.09 3.80 0.48
CA LEU A 49 -0.75 4.79 1.15
C LEU A 49 0.03 6.04 1.53
N TRP A 50 1.28 5.93 2.00
CA TRP A 50 2.00 7.04 2.63
C TRP A 50 3.17 7.61 1.83
N ASP A 51 3.98 6.78 1.18
CA ASP A 51 5.23 7.24 0.55
C ASP A 51 5.16 7.37 -0.97
N CYS A 52 4.17 6.73 -1.61
CA CYS A 52 4.12 6.62 -3.07
C CYS A 52 3.93 8.00 -3.69
N LYS A 53 4.91 8.41 -4.49
CA LYS A 53 4.90 9.71 -5.20
C LYS A 53 3.79 9.80 -6.24
N HIS A 54 3.40 8.66 -6.82
CA HIS A 54 2.31 8.62 -7.78
C HIS A 54 0.99 9.07 -7.16
N PHE A 55 0.71 8.64 -5.93
CA PHE A 55 -0.53 8.96 -5.20
C PHE A 55 -0.45 10.19 -4.29
N ARG A 56 0.56 11.04 -4.50
CA ARG A 56 0.81 12.18 -3.62
C ARG A 56 -0.36 13.17 -3.65
N ARG A 57 -0.90 13.45 -4.83
CA ARG A 57 -2.01 14.41 -5.00
C ARG A 57 -3.28 13.90 -4.34
N GLU A 58 -3.63 12.64 -4.57
CA GLU A 58 -4.82 12.01 -3.99
C GLU A 58 -4.72 11.95 -2.47
N ARG A 59 -3.52 11.75 -1.91
CA ARG A 59 -3.28 11.84 -0.46
C ARG A 59 -3.43 13.26 0.06
N GLU A 60 -2.86 14.25 -0.62
CA GLU A 60 -3.02 15.67 -0.25
C GLU A 60 -4.50 16.10 -0.28
N ASP A 61 -5.25 15.67 -1.30
CA ASP A 61 -6.70 15.91 -1.41
C ASP A 61 -7.48 15.25 -0.26
N ALA A 62 -7.12 14.00 0.11
CA ALA A 62 -7.73 13.33 1.25
C ALA A 62 -7.40 14.05 2.58
N HIS A 63 -6.16 14.49 2.77
CA HIS A 63 -5.75 15.22 3.96
C HIS A 63 -6.39 16.62 4.02
N ALA A 64 -6.82 17.19 2.90
CA ALA A 64 -7.54 18.46 2.87
C ALA A 64 -8.97 18.35 3.44
N THR A 65 -9.53 17.15 3.57
CA THR A 65 -10.84 16.93 4.21
C THR A 65 -10.76 16.81 5.74
N ILE A 66 -9.54 16.84 6.29
CA ILE A 66 -9.25 16.69 7.72
C ILE A 66 -8.95 18.07 8.29
N ASP A 67 -9.41 18.32 9.51
CA ASP A 67 -9.11 19.57 10.20
C ASP A 67 -7.59 19.72 10.39
N PRO A 68 -7.02 20.94 10.25
CA PRO A 68 -5.57 21.14 10.30
C PRO A 68 -4.89 20.59 11.56
N GLU A 69 -5.58 20.65 12.70
CA GLU A 69 -5.10 20.18 14.01
C GLU A 69 -5.06 18.65 14.12
N ASP A 70 -5.87 17.96 13.30
CA ASP A 70 -6.04 16.52 13.31
C ASP A 70 -5.36 15.80 12.15
N LYS A 71 -4.61 16.53 11.33
CA LYS A 71 -3.88 15.94 10.20
C LYS A 71 -2.90 14.88 10.70
N PRO A 72 -2.93 13.66 10.11
CA PRO A 72 -2.04 12.60 10.54
C PRO A 72 -0.59 12.93 10.13
N GLU A 73 0.35 12.69 11.04
CA GLU A 73 1.79 12.87 10.77
C GLU A 73 2.42 11.63 10.14
N ASN A 74 1.78 10.47 10.32
CA ASN A 74 2.23 9.18 9.83
C ASN A 74 1.05 8.28 9.45
N LEU A 75 1.35 7.20 8.73
CA LEU A 75 0.33 6.25 8.28
C LEU A 75 -0.50 5.68 9.43
N ASN A 76 0.15 5.31 10.56
CA ASN A 76 -0.56 4.66 11.67
C ASN A 76 -1.62 5.57 12.27
N GLU A 77 -1.34 6.87 12.42
CA GLU A 77 -2.34 7.84 12.84
C GLU A 77 -3.50 7.95 11.86
N TRP A 78 -3.22 7.77 10.57
CA TRP A 78 -4.24 7.85 9.54
C TRP A 78 -5.15 6.61 9.50
N ILE A 79 -4.57 5.40 9.57
CA ILE A 79 -5.31 4.12 9.42
C ILE A 79 -5.77 3.50 10.74
N LYS A 80 -5.13 3.87 11.85
CA LYS A 80 -5.45 3.42 13.22
C LYS A 80 -5.60 4.64 14.14
N PRO A 81 -6.54 5.54 13.85
CA PRO A 81 -6.67 6.77 14.60
C PRO A 81 -7.07 6.51 16.05
N THR A 82 -6.48 7.28 16.96
CA THR A 82 -6.81 7.31 18.39
C THR A 82 -7.49 8.64 18.74
N GLY A 83 -7.98 8.80 19.97
CA GLY A 83 -8.71 10.01 20.39
C GLY A 83 -10.23 9.84 20.38
N ASP A 84 -10.99 10.91 20.18
CA ASP A 84 -12.46 10.88 20.22
C ASP A 84 -13.08 10.26 18.95
N SER A 85 -14.38 9.99 18.99
CA SER A 85 -15.10 9.33 17.90
C SER A 85 -15.23 10.18 16.63
N GLY A 86 -15.35 11.50 16.76
CA GLY A 86 -15.42 12.45 15.66
C GLY A 86 -14.12 12.49 14.87
N ARG A 87 -12.99 12.70 15.55
CA ARG A 87 -11.65 12.65 14.93
C ARG A 87 -11.39 11.33 14.21
N ARG A 88 -11.66 10.20 14.89
CA ARG A 88 -11.50 8.86 14.29
C ARG A 88 -12.33 8.70 13.02
N LEU A 89 -13.59 9.14 13.05
CA LEU A 89 -14.49 9.04 11.89
C LEU A 89 -13.99 9.89 10.71
N GLN A 90 -13.53 11.11 10.96
CA GLN A 90 -13.00 12.00 9.92
C GLN A 90 -11.74 11.40 9.27
N LEU A 91 -10.78 10.92 10.07
CA LEU A 91 -9.58 10.26 9.60
C LEU A 91 -9.92 9.03 8.74
N LEU A 92 -10.78 8.13 9.24
CA LEU A 92 -11.18 6.94 8.48
C LEU A 92 -11.94 7.27 7.19
N ARG A 93 -12.78 8.32 7.19
CA ARG A 93 -13.46 8.80 5.97
C ARG A 93 -12.46 9.30 4.94
N SER A 94 -11.43 10.04 5.36
CA SER A 94 -10.38 10.51 4.44
C SER A 94 -9.57 9.35 3.84
N VAL A 95 -9.29 8.29 4.61
CA VAL A 95 -8.65 7.06 4.09
C VAL A 95 -9.53 6.39 3.05
N ILE A 96 -10.84 6.25 3.30
CA ILE A 96 -11.78 5.66 2.34
C ILE A 96 -11.82 6.49 1.05
N PHE A 97 -11.93 7.81 1.17
CA PHE A 97 -11.90 8.72 0.03
C PHE A 97 -10.62 8.55 -0.81
N TYR A 98 -9.46 8.46 -0.15
CA TYR A 98 -8.20 8.17 -0.82
C TYR A 98 -8.22 6.82 -1.57
N LEU A 99 -8.71 5.75 -0.95
CA LEU A 99 -8.78 4.42 -1.57
C LEU A 99 -9.73 4.38 -2.77
N GLU A 100 -10.83 5.14 -2.73
CA GLU A 100 -11.76 5.29 -3.84
C GLU A 100 -11.13 6.04 -5.02
N LYS A 101 -10.38 7.10 -4.76
CA LYS A 101 -9.70 7.91 -5.79
C LYS A 101 -8.56 7.16 -6.46
N THR A 102 -7.78 6.41 -5.69
CA THR A 102 -6.61 5.68 -6.19
C THR A 102 -6.96 4.34 -6.83
N GLY A 103 -8.16 3.81 -6.59
CA GLY A 103 -8.57 2.48 -7.06
C GLY A 103 -7.85 1.32 -6.36
N LEU A 104 -7.07 1.60 -5.31
CA LEU A 104 -6.37 0.58 -4.53
C LEU A 104 -7.34 -0.39 -3.84
N SER A 105 -8.57 0.06 -3.54
CA SER A 105 -9.64 -0.79 -3.01
C SER A 105 -10.04 -1.96 -3.92
N LYS A 106 -9.70 -1.91 -5.21
CA LYS A 106 -9.99 -2.97 -6.19
C LYS A 106 -8.80 -3.89 -6.46
N THR A 107 -7.63 -3.54 -5.94
CA THR A 107 -6.36 -4.20 -6.26
C THR A 107 -5.97 -5.26 -5.22
N PHE A 108 -6.60 -5.22 -4.04
CA PHE A 108 -6.45 -6.17 -2.93
C PHE A 108 -7.79 -6.82 -2.61
#